data_AF-B1K005-F1
#
_entry.id   AF-B1K005-F1
#
_cell.length_a   1.000
_cell.length_b   1.000
_cell.length_c   1.000
_cell.angle_alpha   90.00
_cell.angle_beta   90.00
_cell.angle_gamma   90.00
#
_symmetry.space_group_name_H-M   'P 1'
#
loop_
_entity.id
_entity.type
_entity.pdbx_description
1 polymer ?
#
loop_
_entity_poly.entity_id
_entity_poly.type
_entity_poly.pdbx_seq_one_letter_code
_entity_poly.pdbx_strand_id
1 'polypeptide(L)'
;MLTASSGPQPERVAAQKEEGARYTQTLTSFIALVSNAQASTPDSRARILDAYQRVLYQYSVAAVSWVRLVHPALQPLPASLQPLPAPTGTPTTAEVDRGYEHAIEMRVAMWDIGEAAIWGKTSKMSIPRYRGTAPAVPMPPPLPPFQDARDSRYARLVALTKQADDAQRASIEQQRQVEAKELAKALAMARAVPYSPPQAQGQPQQEQRWCTQSGGGVVGRVPC
;
A
#
# COMPACT_ATOMS: atom_id res chain seq x y z
N MET A 1 -13.62 24.36 -15.76
CA MET A 1 -13.31 23.07 -16.41
C MET A 1 -12.61 22.18 -15.40
N LEU A 2 -13.32 21.19 -14.84
CA LEU A 2 -12.74 20.22 -13.89
C LEU A 2 -12.04 19.15 -14.72
N THR A 3 -10.70 19.19 -14.79
CA THR A 3 -9.92 18.08 -15.35
C THR A 3 -10.23 16.84 -14.52
N ALA A 4 -10.93 15.88 -15.13
CA ALA A 4 -11.10 14.54 -14.58
C ALA A 4 -9.70 14.04 -14.21
N SER A 5 -9.47 13.78 -12.93
CA SER A 5 -8.26 13.12 -12.46
C SER A 5 -8.27 11.72 -13.06
N SER A 6 -7.64 11.56 -14.23
CA SER A 6 -7.43 10.28 -14.87
C SER A 6 -6.83 9.34 -13.83
N GLY A 7 -7.49 8.21 -13.57
CA GLY A 7 -6.98 7.17 -12.70
C GLY A 7 -5.59 6.69 -13.15
N PRO A 8 -4.98 5.76 -12.41
CA PRO A 8 -3.65 5.25 -12.79
C PRO A 8 -3.67 4.69 -14.22
N GLN A 9 -2.61 4.98 -14.98
CA GLN A 9 -2.46 4.50 -16.34
C GLN A 9 -2.45 2.96 -16.35
N PRO A 10 -3.31 2.29 -17.16
CA PRO A 10 -3.41 0.84 -17.19
C PRO A 10 -2.06 0.13 -17.43
N GLU A 11 -1.23 0.68 -18.30
CA GLU A 11 0.11 0.15 -18.60
C GLU A 11 1.03 0.11 -17.37
N ARG A 12 0.99 1.14 -16.52
CA ARG A 12 1.79 1.17 -15.28
C ARG A 12 1.28 0.19 -14.23
N VAL A 13 -0.04 -0.02 -14.18
CA VAL A 13 -0.64 -1.03 -13.31
C VAL A 13 -0.22 -2.43 -13.76
N ALA A 14 -0.26 -2.69 -15.07
CA ALA A 14 0.18 -3.96 -15.64
C ALA A 14 1.67 -4.22 -15.36
N ALA A 15 2.54 -3.23 -15.65
CA ALA A 15 3.96 -3.32 -15.37
C ALA A 15 4.26 -3.59 -13.89
N GLN A 16 3.58 -2.88 -12.97
CA GLN A 16 3.77 -3.10 -11.53
C GLN A 16 3.37 -4.51 -11.10
N LYS A 17 2.29 -5.06 -11.66
CA LYS A 17 1.88 -6.45 -11.39
C LYS A 17 2.88 -7.45 -11.94
N GLU A 18 3.37 -7.25 -13.16
CA GLU A 18 4.35 -8.14 -13.79
C GLU A 18 5.67 -8.16 -13.02
N GLU A 19 6.22 -6.99 -12.70
CA GLU A 19 7.48 -6.90 -11.96
C GLU A 19 7.33 -7.41 -10.52
N GLY A 20 6.18 -7.16 -9.88
CA GLY A 20 5.87 -7.75 -8.58
C GLY A 20 5.78 -9.28 -8.61
N ALA A 21 5.18 -9.84 -9.66
CA ALA A 21 5.10 -11.28 -9.86
C ALA A 21 6.48 -11.91 -10.12
N ARG A 22 7.30 -11.27 -10.96
CA ARG A 22 8.67 -11.69 -11.26
C ARG A 22 9.54 -11.69 -10.00
N TYR A 23 9.43 -10.65 -9.18
CA TYR A 23 10.11 -10.60 -7.89
C TYR A 23 9.65 -11.73 -6.96
N THR A 24 8.34 -11.93 -6.81
CA THR A 24 7.78 -12.97 -5.93
C THR A 24 8.24 -14.36 -6.35
N GLN A 25 8.26 -14.64 -7.66
CA GLN A 25 8.78 -15.89 -8.21
C GLN A 25 10.27 -16.07 -7.88
N THR A 26 11.08 -15.02 -8.11
CA THR A 26 12.53 -15.03 -7.82
C THR A 26 12.80 -15.30 -6.33
N LEU A 27 12.07 -14.63 -5.45
CA LEU A 27 12.18 -14.82 -4.00
C LEU A 27 11.80 -16.24 -3.58
N THR A 28 10.70 -16.77 -4.12
CA THR A 28 10.24 -18.14 -3.82
C THR A 28 11.26 -19.17 -4.27
N SER A 29 11.83 -19.02 -5.47
CA SER A 29 12.90 -19.89 -5.96
C SER A 29 14.16 -19.82 -5.10
N PHE A 30 14.53 -18.62 -4.63
CA PHE A 30 15.65 -18.45 -3.71
C PHE A 30 15.41 -19.15 -2.37
N ILE A 31 14.24 -18.98 -1.76
CA ILE A 31 13.90 -19.65 -0.49
C ILE A 31 13.96 -21.16 -0.65
N ALA A 32 13.45 -21.70 -1.75
CA ALA A 32 13.52 -23.13 -2.06
C ALA A 32 14.97 -23.59 -2.25
N LEU A 33 15.82 -22.80 -2.93
CA LEU A 33 17.24 -23.10 -3.11
C LEU A 33 17.96 -23.19 -1.75
N VAL A 34 17.79 -22.20 -0.89
CA VAL A 34 18.46 -22.16 0.43
C VAL A 34 17.97 -23.28 1.33
N SER A 35 16.69 -23.62 1.28
CA SER A 35 16.11 -24.71 2.09
C SER A 35 16.64 -26.09 1.68
N ASN A 36 16.94 -26.29 0.40
CA ASN A 36 17.41 -27.57 -0.15
C ASN A 36 18.94 -27.68 -0.24
N ALA A 37 19.66 -26.58 -0.14
CA ALA A 37 21.11 -26.58 -0.25
C ALA A 37 21.76 -27.03 1.05
N GLN A 38 22.61 -28.05 0.99
CA GLN A 38 23.65 -28.22 2.00
C GLN A 38 24.66 -27.07 1.83
N ALA A 39 24.62 -26.10 2.74
CA ALA A 39 25.46 -24.89 2.76
C ALA A 39 26.99 -25.15 2.84
N SER A 40 27.41 -26.42 2.83
CA SER A 40 28.75 -26.87 3.20
C SER A 40 29.75 -26.94 2.04
N THR A 41 29.36 -26.68 0.79
CA THR A 41 30.29 -26.73 -0.37
C THR A 41 30.52 -25.34 -0.98
N PRO A 42 31.73 -25.02 -1.48
CA PRO A 42 32.00 -23.75 -2.15
C PRO A 42 31.07 -23.47 -3.34
N ASP A 43 30.71 -24.51 -4.09
CA ASP A 43 29.78 -24.43 -5.22
C ASP A 43 28.35 -24.08 -4.78
N SER A 44 27.90 -24.57 -3.61
CA SER A 44 26.59 -24.18 -3.07
C SER A 44 26.58 -22.74 -2.57
N ARG A 45 27.71 -22.26 -2.02
CA ARG A 45 27.87 -20.86 -1.61
C ARG A 45 27.77 -19.90 -2.80
N ALA A 46 28.54 -20.13 -3.87
CA ALA A 46 28.51 -19.27 -5.05
C ALA A 46 27.13 -19.20 -5.69
N ARG A 47 26.43 -20.34 -5.79
CA ARG A 47 25.06 -20.42 -6.33
C ARG A 47 24.05 -19.64 -5.48
N ILE A 48 24.16 -19.72 -4.16
CA ILE A 48 23.25 -18.99 -3.26
C ILE A 48 23.52 -17.49 -3.31
N LEU A 49 24.78 -17.05 -3.41
CA LEU A 49 25.11 -15.63 -3.57
C LEU A 49 24.59 -15.07 -4.91
N ASP A 50 24.76 -15.79 -6.02
CA ASP A 50 24.19 -15.41 -7.33
C ASP A 50 22.66 -15.31 -7.27
N ALA A 51 22.00 -16.33 -6.70
CA ALA A 51 20.55 -16.32 -6.56
C ALA A 51 20.06 -15.17 -5.68
N TYR A 52 20.78 -14.85 -4.60
CA TYR A 52 20.41 -13.74 -3.72
C TYR A 52 20.62 -12.37 -4.39
N GLN A 53 21.69 -12.18 -5.16
CA GLN A 53 21.87 -10.95 -5.94
C GLN A 53 20.72 -10.74 -6.95
N ARG A 54 20.21 -11.82 -7.56
CA ARG A 54 19.00 -11.75 -8.40
C ARG A 54 17.77 -11.32 -7.62
N VAL A 55 17.58 -11.81 -6.39
CA VAL A 55 16.49 -11.36 -5.50
C VAL A 55 16.58 -9.86 -5.25
N LEU A 56 17.76 -9.36 -4.89
CA LEU A 56 17.98 -7.93 -4.64
C LEU A 56 17.71 -7.08 -5.88
N TYR A 57 18.21 -7.50 -7.04
CA TYR A 57 17.95 -6.82 -8.31
C TYR A 57 16.46 -6.76 -8.63
N GLN A 58 15.76 -7.90 -8.59
CA GLN A 58 14.32 -7.97 -8.89
C GLN A 58 13.49 -7.18 -7.87
N TYR A 59 13.88 -7.17 -6.59
CA TYR A 59 13.28 -6.31 -5.58
C TYR A 59 13.40 -4.84 -5.98
N SER A 60 14.59 -4.39 -6.40
CA SER A 60 14.81 -2.99 -6.80
C SER A 60 13.96 -2.58 -8.01
N VAL A 61 13.79 -3.47 -8.99
CA VAL A 61 12.93 -3.23 -10.16
C VAL A 61 11.46 -3.13 -9.74
N ALA A 62 10.98 -4.06 -8.92
CA ALA A 62 9.62 -4.06 -8.42
C ALA A 62 9.31 -2.82 -7.54
N ALA A 63 10.28 -2.41 -6.72
CA ALA A 63 10.22 -1.21 -5.89
C ALA A 63 10.05 0.06 -6.74
N VAL A 64 10.91 0.23 -7.75
CA VAL A 64 10.82 1.36 -8.69
C VAL A 64 9.50 1.35 -9.46
N SER A 65 9.04 0.19 -9.92
CA SER A 65 7.76 0.09 -10.62
C SER A 65 6.59 0.48 -9.73
N TRP A 66 6.62 0.10 -8.45
CA TRP A 66 5.61 0.51 -7.47
C TRP A 66 5.64 2.03 -7.23
N VAL A 67 6.83 2.62 -7.04
CA VAL A 67 6.99 4.07 -6.86
C VAL A 67 6.47 4.83 -8.08
N ARG A 68 6.81 4.41 -9.29
CA ARG A 68 6.35 5.07 -10.52
C ARG A 68 4.84 4.96 -10.74
N LEU A 69 4.20 3.95 -10.16
CA LEU A 69 2.75 3.83 -10.18
C LEU A 69 2.09 4.81 -9.22
N VAL A 70 2.58 4.92 -7.98
CA VAL A 70 1.96 5.75 -6.93
C VAL A 70 2.38 7.22 -6.99
N HIS A 71 3.60 7.50 -7.43
CA HIS A 71 4.17 8.84 -7.56
C HIS A 71 4.87 9.01 -8.92
N PRO A 72 4.10 9.10 -10.02
CA PRO A 72 4.67 9.12 -11.37
C PRO A 72 5.48 10.36 -11.71
N ALA A 73 5.25 11.46 -10.99
CA ALA A 73 5.97 12.73 -11.17
C ALA A 73 7.35 12.74 -10.48
N LEU A 74 7.72 11.70 -9.74
CA LEU A 74 9.03 11.63 -9.07
C LEU A 74 10.14 11.32 -10.07
N GLN A 75 10.61 12.37 -10.75
CA GLN A 75 11.75 12.31 -11.66
C GLN A 75 12.69 13.52 -11.48
N PRO A 76 14.03 13.31 -11.39
CA PRO A 76 14.69 12.00 -11.33
C PRO A 76 14.41 11.26 -10.01
N LEU A 77 14.60 9.94 -9.99
CA LEU A 77 14.50 9.17 -8.74
C LEU A 77 15.66 9.56 -7.80
N PRO A 78 15.41 9.73 -6.48
CA PRO A 78 16.48 9.94 -5.52
C PRO A 78 17.41 8.73 -5.45
N ALA A 79 18.63 8.91 -4.93
CA ALA A 79 19.64 7.86 -4.85
C ALA A 79 19.12 6.57 -4.18
N SER A 80 18.38 6.71 -3.08
CA SER A 80 17.75 5.60 -2.34
C SER A 80 16.68 4.84 -3.12
N LEU A 81 16.26 5.30 -4.30
CA LEU A 81 15.30 4.65 -5.19
C LEU A 81 15.89 4.34 -6.56
N GLN A 82 17.20 4.48 -6.74
CA GLN A 82 17.85 4.00 -7.95
C GLN A 82 17.83 2.46 -7.97
N PRO A 83 17.50 1.83 -9.11
CA PRO A 83 17.54 0.38 -9.21
C PRO A 83 18.98 -0.13 -9.05
N LEU A 84 19.13 -1.33 -8.49
CA LEU A 84 20.42 -2.00 -8.43
C LEU A 84 20.87 -2.36 -9.85
N PRO A 85 22.19 -2.41 -10.12
CA PRO A 85 22.70 -2.85 -11.41
C PRO A 85 22.28 -4.31 -11.68
N ALA A 86 22.08 -4.63 -12.94
CA ALA A 86 21.82 -6.01 -13.35
C ALA A 86 22.98 -6.91 -12.90
N PRO A 87 22.71 -8.13 -12.41
CA PRO A 87 23.76 -9.07 -11.99
C PRO A 87 24.72 -9.38 -13.13
N THR A 88 26.01 -9.16 -12.90
CA THR A 88 27.09 -9.51 -13.85
C THR A 88 28.13 -10.37 -13.13
N GLY A 89 28.18 -11.65 -13.45
CA GLY A 89 29.13 -12.59 -12.85
C GLY A 89 28.76 -13.04 -11.42
N THR A 90 29.67 -13.75 -10.78
CA THR A 90 29.46 -14.29 -9.43
C THR A 90 29.71 -13.19 -8.38
N PRO A 91 28.69 -12.83 -7.57
CA PRO A 91 28.85 -11.77 -6.59
C PRO A 91 29.67 -12.23 -5.37
N THR A 92 30.38 -11.28 -4.78
CA THR A 92 31.01 -11.40 -3.48
C THR A 92 30.01 -11.15 -2.35
N THR A 93 30.30 -11.63 -1.14
CA THR A 93 29.49 -11.34 0.05
C THR A 93 29.37 -9.82 0.30
N ALA A 94 30.45 -9.06 0.12
CA ALA A 94 30.43 -7.62 0.33
C ALA A 94 29.57 -6.85 -0.71
N GLU A 95 29.44 -7.35 -1.93
CA GLU A 95 28.52 -6.78 -2.93
C GLU A 95 27.06 -7.07 -2.57
N VAL A 96 26.79 -8.28 -2.10
CA VAL A 96 25.48 -8.69 -1.61
C VAL A 96 25.06 -7.85 -0.38
N ASP A 97 25.96 -7.63 0.57
CA ASP A 97 25.69 -6.83 1.77
C ASP A 97 25.33 -5.39 1.42
N ARG A 98 26.12 -4.75 0.53
CA ARG A 98 25.83 -3.40 0.02
C ARG A 98 24.52 -3.34 -0.73
N GLY A 99 24.23 -4.34 -1.56
CA GLY A 99 22.95 -4.45 -2.25
C GLY A 99 21.77 -4.58 -1.28
N TYR A 100 21.97 -5.27 -0.14
CA TYR A 100 20.96 -5.39 0.89
C TYR A 100 20.75 -4.09 1.68
N GLU A 101 21.82 -3.38 2.05
CA GLU A 101 21.70 -2.04 2.66
C GLU A 101 20.87 -1.12 1.75
N HIS A 102 21.17 -1.11 0.45
CA HIS A 102 20.40 -0.34 -0.53
C HIS A 102 18.94 -0.78 -0.60
N ALA A 103 18.66 -2.09 -0.53
CA ALA A 103 17.28 -2.58 -0.48
C ALA A 103 16.52 -2.10 0.77
N ILE A 104 17.19 -1.93 1.92
CA ILE A 104 16.60 -1.32 3.11
C ILE A 104 16.30 0.16 2.87
N GLU A 105 17.22 0.90 2.24
CA GLU A 105 16.98 2.31 1.90
C GLU A 105 15.78 2.48 0.97
N MET A 106 15.68 1.64 -0.06
CA MET A 106 14.52 1.60 -0.96
C MET A 106 13.23 1.33 -0.20
N ARG A 107 13.25 0.36 0.72
CA ARG A 107 12.10 0.04 1.57
C ARG A 107 11.63 1.24 2.39
N VAL A 108 12.56 1.94 3.04
CA VAL A 108 12.25 3.13 3.86
C VAL A 108 11.66 4.23 2.97
N ALA A 109 12.28 4.52 1.84
CA ALA A 109 11.78 5.53 0.91
C ALA A 109 10.38 5.18 0.33
N MET A 110 10.16 3.90 0.00
CA MET A 110 8.85 3.41 -0.43
C MET A 110 7.79 3.55 0.66
N TRP A 111 8.15 3.28 1.92
CA TRP A 111 7.25 3.46 3.05
C TRP A 111 6.78 4.91 3.15
N ASP A 112 7.71 5.86 3.19
CA ASP A 112 7.41 7.29 3.27
C ASP A 112 6.51 7.77 2.11
N ILE A 113 6.77 7.25 0.90
CA ILE A 113 5.92 7.52 -0.27
C ILE A 113 4.52 6.91 -0.07
N GLY A 114 4.44 5.68 0.42
CA GLY A 114 3.19 4.97 0.66
C GLY A 114 2.33 5.64 1.72
N GLU A 115 2.93 6.14 2.80
CA GLU A 115 2.22 6.87 3.85
C GLU A 115 1.50 8.09 3.30
N ALA A 116 2.13 8.81 2.38
CA ALA A 116 1.53 9.97 1.74
C ALA A 116 0.54 9.57 0.65
N ALA A 117 0.94 8.68 -0.26
CA ALA A 117 0.13 8.31 -1.42
C ALA A 117 -1.12 7.50 -1.06
N ILE A 118 -1.04 6.60 -0.07
CA ILE A 118 -2.13 5.70 0.31
C ILE A 118 -2.92 6.26 1.48
N TRP A 119 -2.25 6.69 2.55
CA TRP A 119 -2.91 7.18 3.76
C TRP A 119 -3.15 8.69 3.78
N GLY A 120 -2.60 9.44 2.82
CA GLY A 120 -2.79 10.89 2.75
C GLY A 120 -2.01 11.66 3.81
N LYS A 121 -0.96 11.07 4.40
CA LYS A 121 -0.09 11.79 5.34
C LYS A 121 0.64 12.93 4.62
N THR A 122 0.82 14.04 5.32
CA THR A 122 1.57 15.20 4.80
C THR A 122 3.02 14.80 4.55
N SER A 123 3.49 14.95 3.32
CA SER A 123 4.89 14.70 2.93
C SER A 123 5.54 15.98 2.41
N LYS A 124 6.83 16.16 2.72
CA LYS A 124 7.65 17.25 2.17
C LYS A 124 7.82 17.15 0.65
N MET A 125 7.58 15.97 0.06
CA MET A 125 7.68 15.72 -1.38
C MET A 125 6.38 16.00 -2.14
N SER A 126 5.34 16.56 -1.49
CA SER A 126 4.04 16.87 -2.11
C SER A 126 3.43 15.70 -2.89
N ILE A 127 3.50 14.51 -2.30
CA ILE A 127 3.09 13.27 -2.94
C ILE A 127 1.56 13.25 -3.09
N PRO A 128 1.02 13.10 -4.31
CA PRO A 128 -0.42 13.08 -4.54
C PRO A 128 -1.03 11.79 -3.99
N ARG A 129 -2.28 11.88 -3.51
CA ARG A 129 -3.05 10.70 -3.10
C ARG A 129 -3.32 9.82 -4.32
N TYR A 130 -2.92 8.56 -4.24
CA TYR A 130 -3.16 7.56 -5.26
C TYR A 130 -4.65 7.18 -5.27
N ARG A 131 -5.26 7.17 -6.46
CA ARG A 131 -6.72 7.00 -6.65
C ARG A 131 -7.12 5.64 -7.25
N GLY A 132 -6.17 4.74 -7.49
CA GLY A 132 -6.46 3.39 -7.97
C GLY A 132 -6.66 2.38 -6.84
N THR A 133 -6.86 1.12 -7.22
CA THR A 133 -6.75 -0.01 -6.29
C THR A 133 -5.34 -0.06 -5.71
N ALA A 134 -5.24 -0.13 -4.38
CA ALA A 134 -3.98 -0.14 -3.66
C ALA A 134 -3.01 -1.18 -4.27
N PRO A 135 -1.86 -0.76 -4.83
CA PRO A 135 -0.93 -1.67 -5.45
C PRO A 135 -0.19 -2.49 -4.40
N ALA A 136 0.07 -3.75 -4.71
CA ALA A 136 0.81 -4.63 -3.82
C ALA A 136 2.24 -4.09 -3.62
N VAL A 137 2.60 -3.79 -2.38
CA VAL A 137 3.96 -3.38 -2.02
C VAL A 137 4.87 -4.62 -2.07
N PRO A 138 5.99 -4.61 -2.80
CA PRO A 138 6.97 -5.69 -2.78
C PRO A 138 7.42 -6.02 -1.36
N MET A 139 7.36 -7.31 -1.00
CA MET A 139 7.86 -7.80 0.28
C MET A 139 9.36 -7.53 0.40
N PRO A 140 9.89 -7.06 1.55
CA PRO A 140 11.33 -6.89 1.72
C PRO A 140 12.09 -8.20 1.51
N PRO A 141 13.30 -8.17 0.92
CA PRO A 141 14.14 -9.35 0.81
C PRO A 141 14.56 -9.84 2.21
N PRO A 142 14.77 -11.16 2.41
CA PRO A 142 15.26 -11.69 3.67
C PRO A 142 16.71 -11.24 3.90
N LEU A 143 17.19 -11.34 5.14
CA LEU A 143 18.61 -11.09 5.46
C LEU A 143 19.54 -11.94 4.58
N PRO A 144 20.72 -11.43 4.21
CA PRO A 144 21.56 -12.16 3.27
C PRO A 144 22.09 -13.46 3.85
N PRO A 145 22.31 -14.48 3.00
CA PRO A 145 22.73 -15.80 3.44
C PRO A 145 24.22 -15.84 3.85
N PHE A 146 24.58 -16.88 4.62
CA PHE A 146 25.96 -17.23 5.03
C PHE A 146 26.70 -16.21 5.88
N GLN A 147 25.98 -15.40 6.66
CA GLN A 147 26.61 -14.45 7.56
C GLN A 147 26.86 -15.04 8.94
N ASP A 148 28.04 -14.80 9.48
CA ASP A 148 28.36 -15.14 10.87
C ASP A 148 27.68 -14.10 11.78
N ALA A 149 26.96 -14.57 12.81
CA ALA A 149 26.35 -13.71 13.82
C ALA A 149 27.36 -12.82 14.56
N ARG A 150 28.64 -13.18 14.53
CA ARG A 150 29.75 -12.40 15.10
C ARG A 150 30.33 -11.37 14.14
N ASP A 151 29.94 -11.39 12.85
CA ASP A 151 30.38 -10.39 11.89
C ASP A 151 29.68 -9.05 12.16
N SER A 152 30.49 -8.03 12.46
CA SER A 152 30.02 -6.65 12.66
C SER A 152 29.22 -6.10 11.48
N ARG A 153 29.52 -6.53 10.24
CA ARG A 153 28.79 -6.13 9.04
C ARG A 153 27.39 -6.73 9.06
N TYR A 154 27.28 -8.02 9.35
CA TYR A 154 25.97 -8.66 9.49
C TYR A 154 25.14 -8.06 10.60
N ALA A 155 25.76 -7.83 11.78
CA ALA A 155 25.10 -7.21 12.91
C ALA A 155 24.53 -5.83 12.54
N ARG A 156 25.25 -5.06 11.72
CA ARG A 156 24.76 -3.80 11.16
C ARG A 156 23.54 -4.01 10.25
N LEU A 157 23.56 -4.98 9.34
CA LEU A 157 22.42 -5.27 8.47
C LEU A 157 21.18 -5.66 9.29
N VAL A 158 21.36 -6.53 10.30
CA VAL A 158 20.29 -6.92 11.23
C VAL A 158 19.72 -5.69 11.97
N ALA A 159 20.59 -4.81 12.46
CA ALA A 159 20.17 -3.59 13.15
C ALA A 159 19.39 -2.64 12.24
N LEU A 160 19.84 -2.44 10.99
CA LEU A 160 19.15 -1.60 10.01
C LEU A 160 17.79 -2.18 9.63
N THR A 161 17.70 -3.50 9.40
CA THR A 161 16.42 -4.17 9.11
C THR A 161 15.45 -4.00 10.28
N LYS A 162 15.92 -4.24 11.51
CA LYS A 162 15.12 -4.06 12.72
C LYS A 162 14.66 -2.61 12.89
N GLN A 163 15.53 -1.64 12.64
CA GLN A 163 15.19 -0.22 12.71
C GLN A 163 14.07 0.14 11.71
N ALA A 164 14.16 -0.37 10.48
CA ALA A 164 13.12 -0.16 9.47
C ALA A 164 11.79 -0.84 9.87
N ASP A 165 11.83 -2.06 10.41
CA ASP A 165 10.66 -2.78 10.92
C ASP A 165 9.98 -2.03 12.06
N ASP A 166 10.76 -1.61 13.06
CA ASP A 166 10.25 -0.92 14.25
C ASP A 166 9.65 0.44 13.88
N ALA A 167 10.28 1.19 12.98
CA ALA A 167 9.76 2.47 12.47
C ALA A 167 8.43 2.29 11.70
N GLN A 168 8.38 1.30 10.80
CA GLN A 168 7.18 0.97 10.06
C GLN A 168 6.03 0.57 11.00
N ARG A 169 6.32 -0.29 11.98
CA ARG A 169 5.34 -0.75 12.97
C ARG A 169 4.81 0.39 13.83
N ALA A 170 5.69 1.26 14.32
CA ALA A 170 5.32 2.43 15.10
C ALA A 170 4.39 3.35 14.29
N SER A 171 4.68 3.54 13.00
CA SER A 171 3.87 4.41 12.15
C SER A 171 2.48 3.84 11.85
N ILE A 172 2.37 2.51 11.67
CA ILE A 172 1.08 1.82 11.55
C ILE A 172 0.25 2.00 12.82
N GLU A 173 0.87 1.82 13.99
CA GLU A 173 0.18 1.96 15.28
C GLU A 173 -0.31 3.39 15.49
N GLN A 174 0.50 4.40 15.15
CA GLN A 174 0.09 5.80 15.18
C GLN A 174 -1.12 6.05 14.26
N GLN A 175 -1.13 5.47 13.06
CA GLN A 175 -2.23 5.60 12.11
C GLN A 175 -3.53 5.01 12.67
N ARG A 176 -3.46 3.82 13.29
CA ARG A 176 -4.61 3.18 13.94
C ARG A 176 -5.19 4.05 15.05
N GLN A 177 -4.34 4.71 15.84
CA GLN A 177 -4.78 5.60 16.90
C GLN A 177 -5.47 6.86 16.35
N VAL A 178 -4.97 7.42 15.24
CA VAL A 178 -5.63 8.56 14.57
C VAL A 178 -7.00 8.16 14.03
N GLU A 179 -7.09 7.02 13.33
CA GLU A 179 -8.36 6.51 12.81
C GLU A 179 -9.37 6.20 13.92
N ALA A 180 -8.92 5.61 15.03
CA ALA A 180 -9.77 5.35 16.19
C ALA A 180 -10.30 6.65 16.81
N LYS A 181 -9.47 7.71 16.91
CA LYS A 181 -9.89 9.02 17.41
C LYS A 181 -10.90 9.69 16.50
N GLU A 182 -10.67 9.67 15.18
CA GLU A 182 -11.60 10.25 14.21
C GLU A 182 -12.93 9.49 14.18
N LEU A 183 -12.90 8.15 14.28
CA LEU A 183 -14.12 7.35 14.42
C LEU A 183 -14.88 7.69 15.71
N ALA A 184 -14.17 7.77 16.84
CA ALA A 184 -14.79 8.15 18.12
C ALA A 184 -15.42 9.55 18.06
N LYS A 185 -14.74 10.51 17.42
CA LYS A 185 -15.25 11.87 17.19
C LYS A 185 -16.48 11.86 16.28
N ALA A 186 -16.47 11.11 15.19
CA ALA A 186 -17.61 10.97 14.28
C ALA A 186 -18.82 10.34 15.00
N LEU A 187 -18.60 9.31 15.81
CA LEU A 187 -19.65 8.70 16.63
C LEU A 187 -20.18 9.67 17.70
N ALA A 188 -19.31 10.45 18.34
CA ALA A 188 -19.73 11.48 19.30
C ALA A 188 -20.55 12.58 18.62
N MET A 189 -20.14 13.04 17.43
CA MET A 189 -20.90 14.01 16.63
C MET A 189 -22.26 13.44 16.22
N ALA A 190 -22.32 12.20 15.73
CA ALA A 190 -23.58 11.54 15.38
C ALA A 190 -24.55 11.42 16.56
N ARG A 191 -24.03 11.19 17.78
CA ARG A 191 -24.81 11.20 19.02
C ARG A 191 -25.21 12.60 19.49
N ALA A 192 -24.45 13.62 19.11
CA ALA A 192 -24.68 15.02 19.47
C ALA A 192 -25.63 15.76 18.50
N VAL A 193 -26.00 15.15 17.36
CA VAL A 193 -27.08 15.68 16.51
C VAL A 193 -28.41 15.45 17.24
N PRO A 194 -29.12 16.49 17.69
CA PRO A 194 -30.44 16.31 18.26
C PRO A 194 -31.34 15.75 17.17
N TYR A 195 -32.03 14.65 17.45
CA TYR A 195 -33.14 14.20 16.61
C TYR A 195 -34.18 15.32 16.59
N SER A 196 -34.18 16.12 15.53
CA SER A 196 -35.33 16.92 15.17
C SER A 196 -36.28 15.95 14.46
N PRO A 197 -37.42 15.58 15.05
CA PRO A 197 -38.44 14.86 14.28
C PRO A 197 -38.67 15.66 13.00
N PRO A 198 -38.83 15.01 11.83
CA PRO A 198 -39.18 15.74 10.63
C PRO A 198 -40.39 16.60 10.97
N GLN A 199 -40.25 17.93 10.83
CA GLN A 199 -41.43 18.77 10.81
C GLN A 199 -42.31 18.15 9.73
N ALA A 200 -43.50 17.69 10.13
CA ALA A 200 -44.51 17.29 9.20
C ALA A 200 -44.68 18.49 8.26
N GLN A 201 -44.07 18.41 7.08
CA GLN A 201 -44.56 19.14 5.93
C GLN A 201 -46.03 18.74 5.90
N GLY A 202 -46.90 19.68 6.25
CA GLY A 202 -48.33 19.47 6.18
C GLY A 202 -48.60 18.84 4.84
N GLN A 203 -49.04 17.58 4.85
CA GLN A 203 -49.63 17.00 3.66
C GLN A 203 -50.65 18.04 3.17
N PRO A 204 -50.69 18.42 1.89
CA PRO A 204 -51.86 19.10 1.39
C PRO A 204 -53.01 18.17 1.73
N GLN A 205 -53.81 18.58 2.70
CA GLN A 205 -54.97 17.86 3.18
C GLN A 205 -55.88 17.82 1.95
N GLN A 206 -55.80 16.75 1.15
CA GLN A 206 -56.84 16.42 0.20
C GLN A 206 -58.05 16.08 1.06
N GLU A 207 -58.77 17.13 1.45
CA GLU A 207 -60.15 17.03 1.90
C GLU A 207 -60.89 16.31 0.78
N GLN A 208 -61.12 15.00 0.92
CA GLN A 208 -62.10 14.31 0.10
C GLN A 208 -63.42 15.04 0.35
N ARG A 209 -63.91 15.77 -0.64
CA ARG A 209 -65.16 16.49 -0.50
C ARG A 209 -66.26 15.44 -0.63
N TRP A 210 -67.19 15.44 0.32
CA TRP A 210 -68.31 14.51 0.28
C TRP A 210 -69.53 15.31 -0.12
N CYS A 211 -70.11 14.96 -1.26
CA CYS A 211 -71.33 15.57 -1.75
C CYS A 211 -72.52 14.74 -1.28
N THR A 212 -73.57 15.41 -0.82
CA THR A 212 -74.84 14.76 -0.48
C THR A 212 -75.68 14.70 -1.74
N GLN A 213 -75.88 13.50 -2.29
CA GLN A 213 -76.76 13.29 -3.44
C GLN A 213 -78.11 12.78 -2.94
N SER A 214 -79.19 13.47 -3.30
CA SER A 214 -80.56 13.08 -2.97
C SER A 214 -81.34 12.80 -4.25
N GLY A 215 -81.78 11.55 -4.43
CA GLY A 215 -82.65 11.11 -5.52
C GLY A 215 -83.44 9.88 -5.11
N GLY A 216 -84.74 9.85 -5.40
CA GLY A 216 -85.59 8.68 -5.12
C GLY A 216 -85.84 8.37 -3.63
N GLY A 217 -85.77 9.38 -2.73
CA GLY A 217 -86.12 9.22 -1.31
C GLY A 217 -85.01 8.66 -0.41
N VAL A 218 -83.79 8.45 -0.92
CA VAL A 218 -82.62 8.05 -0.12
C VAL A 218 -81.53 9.11 -0.23
N VAL A 219 -80.91 9.46 0.91
CA VAL A 219 -79.81 10.42 1.00
C VAL A 219 -78.51 9.66 1.29
N GLY A 220 -77.54 9.74 0.39
CA GLY A 220 -76.21 9.12 0.55
C GLY A 220 -75.07 10.12 0.34
N ARG A 221 -73.97 9.95 1.07
CA ARG A 221 -72.73 10.70 0.85
C ARG A 221 -71.90 9.97 -0.21
N VAL A 222 -71.54 10.68 -1.28
CA VAL A 222 -70.65 10.18 -2.34
C VAL A 222 -69.41 11.06 -2.47
N PRO A 223 -68.26 10.51 -2.89
CA PRO A 223 -67.04 11.30 -3.06
C PRO A 223 -67.19 12.28 -4.23
N CYS A 224 -66.67 13.50 -4.03
CA CYS A 224 -66.48 14.57 -4.99
C CYS A 224 -65.22 15.39 -4.56
#